data_AF-A0A1L5F8T0-F1
#
_entry.id   AF-A0A1L5F8T0-F1
#
_cell.length_a   1.000
_cell.length_b   1.000
_cell.length_c   1.000
_cell.angle_alpha   90.00
_cell.angle_beta   90.00
_cell.angle_gamma   90.00
#
_symmetry.space_group_name_H-M   'P 1'
#
loop_
_entity.id
_entity.type
_entity.pdbx_description
1 polymer ?
#
loop_
_entity_poly.entity_id
_entity_poly.type
_entity_poly.pdbx_seq_one_letter_code
_entity_poly.pdbx_strand_id
1 'polypeptide(L)'
;MEHCDLVKKLQELTMENENLKNKNLELTKKLGEQKNWTGIREGELLPRLRKRYGYIGPCSSYFLNPISQIVRELLNIKKLSEVNETNYDIAKEISIGLMNVICEYDWPNLERLQKTWEGYKHVREF
;
A
#
# COMPACT_ATOMS: atom_id res chain seq x y z
N MET A 1 12.24 -42.02 3.46
CA MET A 1 13.14 -41.04 4.11
C MET A 1 12.83 -39.63 3.58
N GLU A 2 12.80 -39.44 2.25
CA GLU A 2 12.50 -38.14 1.60
C GLU A 2 11.18 -37.47 2.00
N HIS A 3 10.10 -38.23 2.21
CA HIS A 3 8.79 -37.66 2.54
C HIS A 3 8.75 -37.01 3.94
N CYS A 4 9.58 -37.48 4.87
CA CYS A 4 9.64 -36.93 6.23
C CYS A 4 10.45 -35.62 6.26
N ASP A 5 11.53 -35.57 5.48
CA ASP A 5 12.36 -34.36 5.34
C ASP A 5 11.62 -33.26 4.56
N LEU A 6 10.84 -33.63 3.54
CA LEU A 6 9.93 -32.72 2.84
C LEU A 6 8.89 -32.11 3.78
N VAL A 7 8.25 -32.92 4.64
CA VAL A 7 7.26 -32.43 5.60
C VAL A 7 7.88 -31.47 6.61
N LYS A 8 9.08 -31.78 7.14
CA LYS A 8 9.81 -30.86 8.03
C LYS A 8 10.12 -29.53 7.36
N LYS A 9 10.64 -29.57 6.13
CA LYS A 9 10.96 -28.36 5.36
C LYS A 9 9.71 -27.52 5.07
N LEU A 10 8.58 -28.17 4.84
CA LEU A 10 7.30 -27.50 4.61
C LEU A 10 6.79 -26.83 5.90
N GLN A 11 6.96 -27.47 7.05
CA GLN A 11 6.64 -26.88 8.35
C GLN A 11 7.54 -25.69 8.68
N GLU A 12 8.85 -25.79 8.44
CA GLU A 12 9.81 -24.70 8.61
C GLU A 12 9.44 -23.49 7.74
N LEU A 13 9.18 -23.72 6.45
CA LEU A 13 8.75 -22.67 5.51
C LEU A 13 7.41 -22.04 5.91
N THR A 14 6.48 -22.84 6.44
CA THR A 14 5.18 -22.33 6.91
C THR A 14 5.37 -21.39 8.11
N MET A 15 6.17 -21.81 9.10
CA MET A 15 6.51 -20.97 10.25
C MET A 15 7.27 -19.71 9.85
N GLU A 16 8.22 -19.81 8.92
CA GLU A 16 8.96 -18.65 8.43
C GLU A 16 8.02 -17.66 7.74
N ASN A 17 7.09 -18.15 6.91
CA ASN A 17 6.11 -17.32 6.23
C ASN A 17 5.18 -16.60 7.22
N GLU A 18 4.70 -17.28 8.26
CA GLU A 18 3.92 -16.65 9.33
C GLU A 18 4.72 -15.57 10.08
N ASN A 19 5.97 -15.85 10.44
CA ASN A 19 6.87 -14.87 11.07
C ASN A 19 7.11 -13.65 10.18
N LEU A 20 7.31 -13.87 8.87
CA LEU A 20 7.47 -12.80 7.90
C LEU A 20 6.20 -11.96 7.78
N LYS A 21 5.01 -12.58 7.74
CA LYS A 21 3.71 -11.86 7.74
C LYS A 21 3.56 -10.98 8.99
N ASN A 22 3.90 -11.50 10.16
CA ASN A 22 3.84 -10.75 11.42
C ASN A 22 4.80 -9.56 11.42
N LYS A 23 6.06 -9.75 11.01
CA LYS A 23 7.03 -8.66 10.87
C LYS A 23 6.56 -7.60 9.88
N ASN A 24 5.96 -8.01 8.76
CA ASN A 24 5.45 -7.08 7.75
C ASN A 24 4.32 -6.21 8.31
N LEU A 25 3.43 -6.80 9.10
CA LEU A 25 2.35 -6.09 9.78
C LEU A 25 2.90 -5.07 10.80
N GLU A 26 3.89 -5.47 11.59
CA GLU A 26 4.56 -4.58 12.55
C GLU A 26 5.27 -3.41 11.85
N LEU A 27 6.01 -3.67 10.78
CA LEU A 27 6.70 -2.64 10.01
C LEU A 27 5.72 -1.67 9.32
N THR A 28 4.61 -2.19 8.80
CA THR A 28 3.54 -1.36 8.21
C THR A 28 2.93 -0.43 9.26
N LYS A 29 2.72 -0.93 10.49
CA LYS A 29 2.24 -0.12 11.60
C LYS A 29 3.23 1.00 11.95
N LYS A 30 4.53 0.65 12.08
CA LYS A 30 5.60 1.65 12.33
C LYS A 30 5.72 2.68 11.22
N LEU A 31 5.45 2.32 9.96
CA LEU A 31 5.39 3.27 8.85
C LEU A 31 4.23 4.24 9.01
N GLY A 32 3.03 3.78 9.39
CA GLY A 32 1.87 4.66 9.65
C GLY A 32 2.06 5.60 10.85
N GLU A 33 2.97 5.26 11.77
CA GLU A 33 3.39 6.13 12.87
C GLU A 33 4.37 7.23 12.42
N GLN A 34 5.00 7.09 11.24
CA GLN A 34 5.84 8.15 10.69
C GLN A 34 4.98 9.31 10.22
N LYS A 35 5.14 10.46 10.88
CA LYS A 35 4.43 11.71 10.56
C LYS A 35 5.01 12.41 9.32
N ASN A 36 5.03 11.72 8.18
CA ASN A 36 5.50 12.23 6.89
C ASN A 36 4.69 11.63 5.73
N TRP A 37 4.92 12.10 4.50
CA TRP A 37 4.21 11.60 3.31
C TRP A 37 4.37 10.09 3.10
N THR A 38 5.55 9.52 3.38
CA THR A 38 5.78 8.08 3.27
C THR A 38 4.90 7.30 4.23
N GLY A 39 4.71 7.79 5.46
CA GLY A 39 3.81 7.17 6.43
C GLY A 39 2.35 7.18 5.98
N ILE A 40 1.89 8.27 5.35
CA ILE A 40 0.56 8.30 4.72
C ILE A 40 0.47 7.27 3.59
N ARG A 41 1.45 7.27 2.68
CA ARG A 41 1.44 6.41 1.49
C ARG A 41 1.45 4.93 1.85
N GLU A 42 2.43 4.52 2.64
CA GLU A 42 2.72 3.11 2.95
C GLU A 42 1.90 2.59 4.14
N GLY A 43 1.58 3.46 5.11
CA GLY A 43 0.85 3.10 6.32
C GLY A 43 -0.66 3.21 6.20
N GLU A 44 -1.19 4.06 5.30
CA GLU A 44 -2.65 4.29 5.18
C GLU A 44 -3.20 3.98 3.79
N LEU A 45 -2.68 4.63 2.74
CA LEU A 45 -3.29 4.56 1.41
C LEU A 45 -3.11 3.18 0.75
N LEU A 46 -1.86 2.69 0.68
CA LEU A 46 -1.58 1.38 0.08
C LEU A 46 -2.25 0.22 0.82
N PRO A 47 -2.25 0.13 2.17
CA PRO A 47 -2.98 -0.89 2.89
C PRO A 47 -4.48 -0.89 2.59
N ARG A 48 -5.11 0.29 2.52
CA ARG A 48 -6.54 0.42 2.19
C ARG A 48 -6.84 -0.03 0.76
N LEU A 49 -6.02 0.37 -0.21
CA LEU A 49 -6.15 -0.10 -1.59
C LEU A 49 -5.97 -1.62 -1.70
N ARG A 50 -4.98 -2.19 -0.98
CA ARG A 50 -4.78 -3.65 -0.93
C ARG A 50 -5.98 -4.37 -0.34
N LYS A 51 -6.58 -3.81 0.71
CA LYS A 51 -7.78 -4.37 1.33
C LYS A 51 -8.97 -4.37 0.36
N ARG A 52 -9.08 -3.34 -0.50
CA ARG A 52 -10.20 -3.19 -1.43
C ARG A 52 -10.05 -4.01 -2.72
N TYR A 53 -8.84 -4.04 -3.29
CA TYR A 53 -8.59 -4.60 -4.63
C TYR A 53 -7.60 -5.77 -4.64
N GLY A 54 -7.09 -6.19 -3.48
CA GLY A 54 -6.10 -7.26 -3.39
C GLY A 54 -4.68 -6.81 -3.78
N TYR A 55 -4.03 -7.53 -4.69
CA TYR A 55 -2.67 -7.19 -5.09
C TYR A 55 -2.67 -5.96 -6.00
N ILE A 56 -1.94 -4.91 -5.61
CA ILE A 56 -1.91 -3.61 -6.33
C ILE A 56 -0.60 -3.33 -7.09
N GLY A 57 0.23 -4.36 -7.30
CA GLY A 57 1.43 -4.29 -8.16
C GLY A 57 2.46 -3.21 -7.79
N PRO A 58 3.53 -3.08 -8.60
CA PRO A 58 4.49 -1.97 -8.51
C PRO A 58 3.91 -0.64 -9.05
N CYS A 59 2.79 -0.71 -9.75
CA CYS A 59 2.14 0.41 -10.45
C CYS A 59 1.16 1.21 -9.56
N SER A 60 1.14 0.96 -8.25
CA SER A 60 0.30 1.70 -7.31
C SER A 60 0.60 3.20 -7.25
N SER A 61 1.81 3.60 -7.64
CA SER A 61 2.21 5.00 -7.79
C SER A 61 1.36 5.77 -8.80
N TYR A 62 0.85 5.13 -9.86
CA TYR A 62 -0.02 5.81 -10.84
C TYR A 62 -1.35 6.25 -10.24
N PHE A 63 -1.85 5.54 -9.23
CA PHE A 63 -3.05 5.92 -8.50
C PHE A 63 -2.74 6.99 -7.43
N LEU A 64 -1.62 6.87 -6.74
CA LEU A 64 -1.29 7.71 -5.58
C LEU A 64 -0.61 9.03 -5.94
N ASN A 65 0.08 9.11 -7.07
CA ASN A 65 0.77 10.34 -7.50
C ASN A 65 -0.20 11.50 -7.74
N PRO A 66 -1.35 11.33 -8.41
CA PRO A 66 -2.35 12.41 -8.53
C PRO A 66 -2.84 12.91 -7.17
N ILE A 67 -3.11 12.00 -6.23
CA ILE A 67 -3.52 12.35 -4.87
C ILE A 67 -2.44 13.21 -4.19
N SER A 68 -1.16 12.83 -4.35
CA SER A 68 -0.05 13.59 -3.74
C SER A 68 0.09 15.01 -4.28
N GLN A 69 -0.18 15.22 -5.57
CA GLN A 69 -0.18 16.57 -6.16
C GLN A 69 -1.30 17.43 -5.57
N ILE A 70 -2.51 16.89 -5.47
CA ILE A 70 -3.67 17.61 -4.91
C ILE A 70 -3.43 17.95 -3.44
N VAL A 71 -2.95 16.99 -2.64
CA VAL A 71 -2.63 17.22 -1.22
C VAL A 71 -1.59 18.32 -1.05
N ARG A 72 -0.56 18.33 -1.90
CA ARG A 72 0.47 19.37 -1.88
C ARG A 72 -0.12 20.76 -2.13
N GLU A 73 -1.01 20.88 -3.11
CA GLU A 73 -1.68 22.13 -3.46
C GLU A 73 -2.62 22.60 -2.32
N LEU A 74 -3.41 21.69 -1.76
CA LEU A 74 -4.34 22.01 -0.66
C LEU A 74 -3.63 22.43 0.63
N LEU A 75 -2.46 21.85 0.91
CA LEU A 75 -1.64 22.24 2.06
C LEU A 75 -0.75 23.46 1.81
N ASN A 76 -0.72 23.98 0.57
CA ASN A 76 0.14 25.09 0.15
C ASN A 76 1.64 24.85 0.48
N ILE A 77 2.13 23.63 0.22
CA ILE A 77 3.55 23.26 0.40
C ILE A 77 4.23 23.06 -0.97
N LYS A 78 5.56 23.18 -1.06
CA LYS A 78 6.27 23.04 -2.34
C LYS A 78 6.69 21.59 -2.64
N LYS A 79 6.96 20.81 -1.60
CA LYS A 79 7.46 19.44 -1.66
C LYS A 79 6.76 18.55 -0.65
N LEU A 80 6.55 17.29 -0.99
CA LEU A 80 5.94 16.30 -0.08
C LEU A 80 6.80 16.02 1.17
N SER A 81 8.11 16.32 1.11
CA SER A 81 9.00 16.27 2.28
C SER A 81 8.64 17.30 3.36
N GLU A 82 7.80 18.29 3.03
CA GLU A 82 7.30 19.28 3.99
C GLU A 82 6.07 18.77 4.76
N VAL A 83 5.56 17.58 4.44
CA VAL A 83 4.58 16.89 5.28
C VAL A 83 5.29 16.42 6.55
N ASN A 84 4.86 16.95 7.69
CA ASN A 84 5.46 16.76 9.00
C ASN A 84 4.39 16.77 10.10
N GLU A 85 4.78 16.70 11.37
CA GLU A 85 3.85 16.59 12.49
C GLU A 85 2.75 17.66 12.57
N THR A 86 3.00 18.86 12.04
CA THR A 86 2.06 19.98 12.11
C THR A 86 0.93 19.93 11.10
N ASN A 87 1.15 19.26 9.96
CA ASN A 87 0.19 19.18 8.86
C ASN A 87 -0.17 17.73 8.47
N TYR A 88 0.44 16.75 9.13
CA TYR A 88 0.29 15.32 8.83
C TYR A 88 -1.17 14.86 8.90
N ASP A 89 -1.89 15.19 9.96
CA ASP A 89 -3.26 14.70 10.16
C ASP A 89 -4.20 15.22 9.06
N ILE A 90 -4.07 16.51 8.73
CA ILE A 90 -4.82 17.13 7.63
C ILE A 90 -4.43 16.49 6.29
N ALA A 91 -3.13 16.30 6.03
CA ALA A 91 -2.65 15.64 4.82
C ALA A 91 -3.23 14.22 4.67
N LYS A 92 -3.28 13.47 5.78
CA LYS A 92 -3.82 12.12 5.84
C LYS A 92 -5.32 12.10 5.57
N GLU A 93 -6.09 12.96 6.22
CA GLU A 93 -7.54 13.06 6.03
C GLU A 93 -7.90 13.39 4.58
N ILE A 94 -7.26 14.42 4.00
CA ILE A 94 -7.44 14.80 2.60
C ILE A 94 -7.13 13.61 1.68
N SER A 95 -5.99 12.95 1.90
CA SER A 95 -5.55 11.82 1.06
C SER A 95 -6.54 10.66 1.08
N ILE A 96 -7.04 10.31 2.28
CA ILE A 96 -8.04 9.25 2.45
C ILE A 96 -9.36 9.65 1.79
N GLY A 97 -9.81 10.89 1.98
CA GLY A 97 -11.02 11.42 1.36
C GLY A 97 -10.96 11.33 -0.16
N LEU A 98 -9.89 11.83 -0.78
CA LEU A 98 -9.67 11.76 -2.22
C LEU A 98 -9.66 10.32 -2.73
N MET A 99 -8.95 9.42 -2.06
CA MET A 99 -8.91 8.01 -2.42
C MET A 99 -10.30 7.37 -2.39
N ASN A 100 -11.07 7.62 -1.33
CA ASN A 100 -12.41 7.05 -1.19
C ASN A 100 -13.32 7.51 -2.30
N VAL A 101 -13.35 8.82 -2.57
CA VAL A 101 -14.12 9.43 -3.67
C VAL A 101 -13.71 8.80 -5.00
N ILE A 102 -12.42 8.76 -5.33
CA ILE A 102 -11.93 8.17 -6.59
C ILE A 102 -12.33 6.69 -6.70
N CYS A 103 -12.30 5.95 -5.60
CA CYS A 103 -12.66 4.53 -5.58
C CYS A 103 -14.17 4.27 -5.55
N GLU A 104 -15.00 5.26 -5.24
CA GLU A 104 -16.47 5.16 -5.24
C GLU A 104 -17.05 5.34 -6.64
N TYR A 105 -16.38 6.10 -7.50
CA TYR A 105 -16.78 6.24 -8.90
C TYR A 105 -16.24 5.08 -9.72
N ASP A 106 -17.11 4.47 -10.56
CA ASP A 106 -16.76 3.46 -11.57
C ASP A 106 -15.93 4.11 -12.70
N TRP A 107 -14.71 4.51 -12.37
CA TRP A 107 -13.81 5.19 -13.27
C TRP A 107 -13.12 4.18 -14.19
N PRO A 108 -13.27 4.27 -15.53
CA PRO A 108 -12.66 3.30 -16.45
C PRO A 108 -11.13 3.17 -16.31
N ASN A 109 -10.46 4.25 -15.90
CA ASN A 109 -9.02 4.19 -15.65
C ASN A 109 -8.66 3.35 -14.42
N LEU A 110 -9.52 3.33 -13.39
CA LEU A 110 -9.32 2.49 -12.22
C LEU A 110 -9.47 1.01 -12.58
N GLU A 111 -10.45 0.65 -13.42
CA GLU A 111 -10.58 -0.70 -13.95
C GLU A 111 -9.35 -1.12 -14.77
N ARG A 112 -8.83 -0.23 -15.63
CA ARG A 112 -7.59 -0.47 -16.38
C ARG A 112 -6.37 -0.64 -15.47
N LEU A 113 -6.30 0.14 -14.39
CA LEU A 113 -5.24 0.01 -13.39
C LEU A 113 -5.34 -1.35 -12.67
N GLN A 114 -6.54 -1.78 -12.29
CA GLN A 114 -6.76 -3.09 -11.68
C GLN A 114 -6.31 -4.24 -12.58
N LYS A 115 -6.69 -4.23 -13.86
CA LYS A 115 -6.22 -5.23 -14.84
C LYS A 115 -4.70 -5.26 -14.95
N THR A 116 -4.07 -4.08 -14.91
CA THR A 116 -2.60 -3.98 -14.87
C THR A 116 -2.02 -4.63 -13.61
N TRP A 117 -2.63 -4.38 -12.45
CA TRP A 117 -2.18 -4.97 -11.18
C TRP A 117 -2.30 -6.49 -11.17
N GLU A 118 -3.41 -7.03 -11.69
CA GLU A 118 -3.64 -8.47 -11.85
C GLU A 118 -2.60 -9.12 -12.77
N GLY A 119 -2.21 -8.45 -13.86
CA GLY A 119 -1.16 -8.93 -14.75
C GLY A 119 0.18 -9.19 -14.04
N TYR A 120 0.49 -8.45 -12.98
CA TYR A 120 1.70 -8.66 -12.16
C TYR A 120 1.55 -9.77 -11.11
N LYS A 121 0.32 -10.19 -10.78
CA LYS A 121 0.08 -11.28 -9.82
C LYS A 121 0.68 -12.59 -10.33
N HIS A 122 0.54 -12.86 -11.64
CA HIS A 122 1.03 -14.08 -12.30
C HIS A 122 2.56 -14.14 -12.45
N VAL A 123 3.27 -13.02 -12.29
CA VAL A 123 4.74 -12.97 -12.43
C VAL A 123 5.45 -13.38 -11.13
N ARG A 124 4.74 -13.46 -9.99
CA ARG A 124 5.32 -13.81 -8.68
C ARG A 124 4.96 -15.22 -8.18
N GLU A 125 4.16 -15.97 -8.93
CA GLU A 125 3.79 -17.35 -8.58
C GLU A 125 4.77 -18.40 -9.16
N PHE A 126 5.88 -17.97 -9.75
CA PHE A 126 6.99 -18.81 -10.24
C PHE A 126 8.30 -18.52 -9.50
#